data_AF-A0A8F5BNQ0-F1
#
_entry.id   AF-A0A8F5BNQ0-F1
#
_cell.length_a   1.000
_cell.length_b   1.000
_cell.length_c   1.000
_cell.angle_alpha   90.00
_cell.angle_beta   90.00
_cell.angle_gamma   90.00
#
_symmetry.space_group_name_H-M   'P 1'
#
loop_
_entity.id
_entity.type
_entity.pdbx_description
1 polymer ?
#
loop_
_entity_poly.entity_id
_entity_poly.type
_entity_poly.pdbx_seq_one_letter_code
_entity_poly.pdbx_strand_id
1 'polypeptide(L)'
;MNSVIIYLGMIVAGSLVGMLSNIILKRHSLLKLFYIISVAVINLIILSLILLTSLFMKANLSDAIIFLSLLFLSIFFSFYLYNYKNILLDVNVSISGLTIIIILLLAISPSYVSTERDTSYLPYYIVNPKISTSPLFQDYIKILANPCYYNVAHPNPILPKNLEIYSNIVYNLLGNFINQSLSISNLSNHIYVALHSGNASEAMQYYSELLETFDNLTIIKNNITYYAGILGKYSDSSTFGQFLHILNKNYTTIKNTISNYYMIMSFIYKLPKTSHVPVEIKITKLIIPFNKTINITGFLVSRSNYSINGSLFVAFLNTHRVVNLTNNRFSFPIHLTNYTNPVYITMLFTGNNIFLPNITTYIVYTNVTFTKLFVRAVPYNPYVGGDVNIIGYVSGYNRTLIISLLNYTKTYIVGGNFSIKFPIPYNLTNTTYLLNFTVLPKGYLSPTVKYIVITPKLYHENLSANVTSKWIIPFPLEITGKIYYNNTPLNNVKIFIFIGNSRYETISHNGYFSIEAKPKLSIIYGNQVIYVESDPQYTYYREIVEVHTIVYNFMMLIILPLILLFIIILLRKRSKANKLKHFKLKEIPIQGVKNEK
;
A
#
# COMPACT_ATOMS: atom_id res chain seq x y z
N MET A 1 -40.48 -23.28 45.41
CA MET A 1 -41.84 -23.38 46.02
C MET A 1 -42.84 -22.41 45.40
N ASN A 2 -42.52 -21.12 45.18
CA ASN A 2 -43.47 -20.13 44.64
C ASN A 2 -43.97 -20.43 43.20
N SER A 3 -43.15 -21.06 42.36
CA SER A 3 -43.53 -21.45 41.00
C SER A 3 -44.60 -22.54 40.97
N VAL A 4 -44.51 -23.56 41.83
CA VAL A 4 -45.47 -24.68 41.88
C VAL A 4 -46.87 -24.21 42.27
N ILE A 5 -46.98 -23.23 43.19
CA ILE A 5 -48.25 -22.65 43.63
C ILE A 5 -48.90 -21.84 42.49
N ILE A 6 -48.11 -21.09 41.73
CA ILE A 6 -48.57 -20.34 40.55
C ILE A 6 -49.05 -21.31 39.46
N TYR A 7 -48.35 -22.43 39.23
CA TYR A 7 -48.75 -23.44 38.26
C TYR A 7 -50.00 -24.21 38.69
N LEU A 8 -50.15 -24.55 39.98
CA LEU A 8 -51.37 -25.18 40.50
C LEU A 8 -52.58 -24.24 40.38
N GLY A 9 -52.38 -22.94 40.66
CA GLY A 9 -53.39 -21.91 40.50
C GLY A 9 -53.86 -21.76 39.05
N MET A 10 -52.95 -21.84 38.07
CA MET A 10 -53.31 -21.79 36.66
C MET A 10 -54.05 -23.06 36.18
N ILE A 11 -53.69 -24.24 36.69
CA ILE A 11 -54.39 -25.51 36.38
C ILE A 11 -55.83 -25.47 36.90
N VAL A 12 -56.03 -24.97 38.13
CA VAL A 12 -57.36 -24.84 38.74
C VAL A 12 -58.19 -23.77 38.05
N ALA A 13 -57.59 -22.64 37.65
CA ALA A 13 -58.29 -21.61 36.87
C ALA A 13 -58.70 -22.11 35.48
N GLY A 14 -57.81 -22.84 34.80
CA GLY A 14 -58.10 -23.46 33.50
C GLY A 14 -59.22 -24.50 33.57
N SER A 15 -59.27 -25.31 34.63
CA SER A 15 -60.34 -26.29 34.83
C SER A 15 -61.67 -25.63 35.18
N LEU A 16 -61.67 -24.56 35.97
CA LEU A 16 -62.86 -23.75 36.29
C LEU A 16 -63.43 -23.03 35.06
N VAL A 17 -62.57 -22.44 34.22
CA VAL A 17 -63.00 -21.84 32.94
C VAL A 17 -63.52 -22.90 31.99
N GLY A 18 -62.89 -24.09 31.96
CA GLY A 18 -63.40 -25.27 31.23
C GLY A 18 -64.79 -25.72 31.70
N MET A 19 -65.04 -25.77 33.01
CA MET A 19 -66.35 -26.10 33.56
C MET A 19 -67.41 -25.03 33.28
N LEU A 20 -67.08 -23.75 33.47
CA LEU A 20 -67.95 -22.62 33.14
C LEU A 20 -68.28 -22.56 31.64
N SER A 21 -67.32 -22.91 30.78
CA SER A 21 -67.53 -22.99 29.33
C SER A 21 -68.58 -24.03 28.95
N ASN A 22 -68.57 -25.19 29.61
CA ASN A 22 -69.47 -26.29 29.30
C ASN A 22 -70.93 -25.98 29.70
N ILE A 23 -71.11 -25.12 30.70
CA ILE A 23 -72.43 -24.64 31.16
C ILE A 23 -73.00 -23.58 30.22
N ILE A 24 -72.17 -22.64 29.74
CA ILE A 24 -72.60 -21.54 28.84
C ILE A 24 -72.86 -22.05 27.41
N LEU A 25 -72.15 -23.09 26.97
CA LEU A 25 -72.24 -23.67 25.62
C LEU A 25 -73.57 -24.41 25.33
N LYS A 26 -74.54 -24.48 26.23
CA LYS A 26 -75.84 -25.14 25.95
C LYS A 26 -76.86 -24.30 25.17
N ARG A 27 -76.70 -22.98 24.97
CA ARG A 27 -77.83 -22.13 24.50
C ARG A 27 -77.75 -21.38 23.17
N HIS A 28 -76.62 -21.09 22.52
CA HIS A 28 -76.62 -20.45 21.18
C HIS A 28 -75.37 -20.69 20.33
N SER A 29 -75.52 -20.99 19.03
CA SER A 29 -74.45 -21.39 18.10
C SER A 29 -73.46 -20.27 17.71
N LEU A 30 -73.89 -19.01 17.67
CA LEU A 30 -73.03 -17.86 17.33
C LEU A 30 -72.12 -17.44 18.51
N LEU A 31 -72.64 -17.52 19.74
CA LEU A 31 -71.88 -17.31 20.97
C LEU A 31 -70.80 -18.39 21.17
N LYS A 32 -71.01 -19.63 20.67
CA LYS A 32 -69.98 -20.69 20.70
C LYS A 32 -68.71 -20.29 19.95
N LEU A 33 -68.84 -19.79 18.72
CA LEU A 33 -67.68 -19.47 17.88
C LEU A 33 -66.89 -18.29 18.45
N PHE A 34 -67.59 -17.23 18.91
CA PHE A 34 -66.95 -16.08 19.52
C PHE A 34 -66.22 -16.48 20.81
N TYR A 35 -66.88 -17.26 21.67
CA TYR A 35 -66.28 -17.79 22.90
C TYR A 35 -65.04 -18.64 22.63
N ILE A 36 -65.06 -19.52 21.62
CA ILE A 36 -63.91 -20.37 21.27
C ILE A 36 -62.73 -19.55 20.74
N ILE A 37 -63.00 -18.53 19.92
CA ILE A 37 -61.95 -17.63 19.43
C ILE A 37 -61.38 -16.82 20.60
N SER A 38 -62.22 -16.29 21.49
CA SER A 38 -61.78 -15.56 22.69
C SER A 38 -60.93 -16.44 23.61
N VAL A 39 -61.33 -17.70 23.85
CA VAL A 39 -60.56 -18.65 24.66
C VAL A 39 -59.26 -19.05 23.97
N ALA A 40 -59.25 -19.25 22.65
CA ALA A 40 -58.02 -19.52 21.90
C ALA A 40 -57.04 -18.34 21.96
N VAL A 41 -57.54 -17.10 21.83
CA VAL A 41 -56.73 -15.87 21.95
C VAL A 41 -56.20 -15.70 23.38
N ILE A 42 -57.02 -15.93 24.40
CA ILE A 42 -56.59 -15.87 25.81
C ILE A 42 -55.54 -16.94 26.10
N ASN A 43 -55.71 -18.17 25.62
CA ASN A 43 -54.72 -19.23 25.78
C ASN A 43 -53.41 -18.92 25.01
N LEU A 44 -53.48 -18.27 23.85
CA LEU A 44 -52.31 -17.77 23.12
C LEU A 44 -51.57 -16.67 23.89
N ILE A 45 -52.32 -15.75 24.51
CA ILE A 45 -51.77 -14.70 25.37
C ILE A 45 -51.09 -15.35 26.60
N ILE A 46 -51.76 -16.29 27.26
CA ILE A 46 -51.19 -17.01 28.42
C ILE A 46 -49.95 -17.81 28.02
N LEU A 47 -49.96 -18.52 26.88
CA LEU A 47 -48.80 -19.25 26.38
C LEU A 47 -47.64 -18.30 26.03
N SER A 48 -47.94 -17.14 25.43
CA SER A 48 -46.93 -16.11 25.14
C SER A 48 -46.34 -15.52 26.42
N LEU A 49 -47.14 -15.31 27.47
CA LEU A 49 -46.69 -14.90 28.80
C LEU A 49 -45.85 -15.98 29.51
N ILE A 50 -46.21 -17.26 29.38
CA ILE A 50 -45.42 -18.38 29.92
C ILE A 50 -44.07 -18.49 29.21
N LEU A 51 -44.03 -18.33 27.87
CA LEU A 51 -42.79 -18.26 27.10
C LEU A 51 -41.95 -17.03 27.47
N LEU A 52 -42.58 -15.88 27.67
CA LEU A 52 -41.91 -14.66 28.11
C LEU A 52 -41.26 -14.86 29.49
N THR A 53 -42.03 -15.36 30.46
CA THR A 53 -41.54 -15.63 31.83
C THR A 53 -40.46 -16.72 31.90
N SER A 54 -40.52 -17.75 31.05
CA SER A 54 -39.48 -18.78 30.99
C SER A 54 -38.16 -18.26 30.38
N LEU A 55 -38.23 -17.38 29.38
CA LEU A 55 -37.07 -16.70 28.80
C LEU A 55 -36.42 -15.70 29.76
N PHE A 56 -37.22 -15.02 30.59
CA PHE A 56 -36.72 -14.11 31.63
C PHE A 56 -36.06 -14.83 32.82
N MET A 57 -36.43 -16.07 33.13
CA MET A 57 -36.03 -16.76 34.36
C MET A 57 -34.68 -17.52 34.32
N LYS A 58 -33.87 -17.41 33.25
CA LYS A 58 -32.46 -17.88 33.24
C LYS A 58 -32.21 -19.33 33.71
N ALA A 59 -33.19 -20.23 33.60
CA ALA A 59 -33.07 -21.64 33.99
C ALA A 59 -33.05 -22.54 32.74
N ASN A 60 -32.24 -23.61 32.76
CA ASN A 60 -32.08 -24.67 31.74
C ASN A 60 -33.36 -25.52 31.53
N LEU A 61 -34.54 -24.91 31.59
CA LEU A 61 -35.86 -25.57 31.55
C LEU A 61 -36.50 -25.56 30.14
N SER A 62 -35.74 -25.22 29.09
CA SER A 62 -36.29 -25.01 27.73
C SER A 62 -37.05 -26.22 27.21
N ASP A 63 -36.52 -27.43 27.43
CA ASP A 63 -37.02 -28.62 26.74
C ASP A 63 -38.27 -29.18 27.42
N ALA A 64 -38.34 -29.11 28.76
CA ALA A 64 -39.50 -29.55 29.53
C ALA A 64 -40.73 -28.64 29.31
N ILE A 65 -40.52 -27.32 29.17
CA ILE A 65 -41.61 -26.36 28.95
C ILE A 65 -42.15 -26.46 27.51
N ILE A 66 -41.27 -26.69 26.52
CA ILE A 66 -41.67 -26.97 25.14
C ILE A 66 -42.50 -28.27 25.10
N PHE A 67 -42.04 -29.34 25.76
CA PHE A 67 -42.80 -30.59 25.86
C PHE A 67 -44.15 -30.43 26.56
N LEU A 68 -44.21 -29.69 27.68
CA LEU A 68 -45.46 -29.45 28.41
C LEU A 68 -46.44 -28.60 27.59
N SER A 69 -45.94 -27.63 26.83
CA SER A 69 -46.75 -26.81 25.93
C SER A 69 -47.29 -27.62 24.73
N LEU A 70 -46.48 -28.50 24.14
CA LEU A 70 -46.89 -29.43 23.09
C LEU A 70 -47.96 -30.42 23.59
N LEU A 71 -47.84 -30.88 24.84
CA LEU A 71 -48.79 -31.80 25.46
C LEU A 71 -50.12 -31.10 25.78
N PHE A 72 -50.11 -29.84 26.23
CA PHE A 72 -51.32 -29.03 26.36
C PHE A 72 -51.97 -28.73 25.00
N LEU A 73 -51.16 -28.43 23.98
CA LEU A 73 -51.65 -28.21 22.62
C LEU A 73 -52.30 -29.47 22.04
N SER A 74 -51.72 -30.66 22.30
CA SER A 74 -52.26 -31.94 21.81
C SER A 74 -53.56 -32.33 22.52
N ILE A 75 -53.68 -32.08 23.82
CA ILE A 75 -54.93 -32.29 24.57
C ILE A 75 -56.01 -31.33 24.08
N PHE A 76 -55.68 -30.06 23.84
CA PHE A 76 -56.60 -29.07 23.28
C PHE A 76 -57.05 -29.46 21.86
N PHE A 77 -56.11 -29.86 20.98
CA PHE A 77 -56.43 -30.34 19.64
C PHE A 77 -57.29 -31.60 19.66
N SER A 78 -57.06 -32.51 20.59
CA SER A 78 -57.88 -33.72 20.77
C SER A 78 -59.31 -33.38 21.20
N PHE A 79 -59.47 -32.41 22.12
CA PHE A 79 -60.79 -31.92 22.55
C PHE A 79 -61.52 -31.15 21.44
N TYR A 80 -60.77 -30.41 20.62
CA TYR A 80 -61.27 -29.68 19.45
C TYR A 80 -61.72 -30.65 18.33
N LEU A 81 -60.91 -31.66 18.00
CA LEU A 81 -61.21 -32.73 17.04
C LEU A 81 -62.44 -33.54 17.47
N TYR A 82 -62.57 -33.84 18.76
CA TYR A 82 -63.69 -34.60 19.31
C TYR A 82 -65.02 -33.82 19.22
N ASN A 83 -65.03 -32.55 19.63
CA ASN A 83 -66.26 -31.72 19.64
C ASN A 83 -66.70 -31.26 18.25
N TYR A 84 -65.80 -31.23 17.26
CA TYR A 84 -66.07 -30.71 15.91
C TYR A 84 -65.93 -31.75 14.80
N LYS A 85 -65.95 -33.05 15.13
CA LYS A 85 -65.86 -34.17 14.18
C LYS A 85 -66.80 -34.03 12.97
N ASN A 86 -68.00 -33.47 13.17
CA ASN A 86 -68.98 -33.29 12.10
C ASN A 86 -68.70 -32.09 11.16
N ILE A 87 -67.88 -31.11 11.58
CA ILE A 87 -67.48 -29.95 10.75
C ILE A 87 -66.18 -30.23 10.00
N LEU A 88 -65.30 -31.06 10.55
CA LEU A 88 -64.03 -31.48 9.94
C LEU A 88 -64.18 -32.41 8.72
N LEU A 89 -65.39 -32.92 8.46
CA LEU A 89 -65.72 -33.66 7.23
C LEU A 89 -65.80 -32.75 5.99
N ASP A 90 -65.79 -31.43 6.16
CA ASP A 90 -65.74 -30.47 5.05
C ASP A 90 -64.27 -30.23 4.61
N VAL A 91 -63.92 -30.71 3.41
CA VAL A 91 -62.54 -30.85 2.89
C VAL A 91 -61.75 -29.53 2.89
N ASN A 92 -62.42 -28.38 2.73
CA ASN A 92 -61.74 -27.08 2.71
C ASN A 92 -61.29 -26.61 4.10
N VAL A 93 -61.99 -27.02 5.17
CA VAL A 93 -61.66 -26.62 6.55
C VAL A 93 -60.49 -27.46 7.08
N SER A 94 -60.46 -28.75 6.77
CA SER A 94 -59.39 -29.66 7.16
C SER A 94 -58.05 -29.33 6.49
N ILE A 95 -58.04 -28.98 5.20
CA ILE A 95 -56.83 -28.54 4.49
C ILE A 95 -56.27 -27.24 5.09
N SER A 96 -57.14 -26.27 5.40
CA SER A 96 -56.71 -25.01 6.02
C SER A 96 -56.10 -25.21 7.42
N GLY A 97 -56.68 -26.09 8.24
CA GLY A 97 -56.14 -26.45 9.55
C GLY A 97 -54.78 -27.15 9.44
N LEU A 98 -54.61 -28.05 8.47
CA LEU A 98 -53.35 -28.76 8.22
C LEU A 98 -52.25 -27.80 7.75
N THR A 99 -52.56 -26.84 6.88
CA THR A 99 -51.58 -25.82 6.46
C THR A 99 -51.14 -24.91 7.61
N ILE A 100 -52.03 -24.58 8.54
CA ILE A 100 -51.69 -23.79 9.74
C ILE A 100 -50.72 -24.57 10.65
N ILE A 101 -50.97 -25.87 10.84
CA ILE A 101 -50.12 -26.75 11.64
C ILE A 101 -48.72 -26.88 11.01
N ILE A 102 -48.63 -27.04 9.68
CA ILE A 102 -47.36 -27.15 8.95
C ILE A 102 -46.55 -25.84 9.04
N ILE A 103 -47.20 -24.68 8.91
CA ILE A 103 -46.52 -23.37 9.02
C ILE A 103 -46.02 -23.12 10.45
N LEU A 104 -46.80 -23.51 11.47
CA LEU A 104 -46.37 -23.44 12.87
C LEU A 104 -45.21 -24.39 13.19
N LEU A 105 -45.20 -25.60 12.62
CA LEU A 105 -44.10 -26.57 12.76
C LEU A 105 -42.81 -26.07 12.09
N LEU A 106 -42.91 -25.46 10.91
CA LEU A 106 -41.77 -24.87 10.20
C LEU A 106 -41.19 -23.63 10.89
N ALA A 107 -42.02 -22.87 11.64
CA ALA A 107 -41.56 -21.71 12.40
C ALA A 107 -40.79 -22.09 13.69
N ILE A 108 -40.88 -23.35 14.14
CA ILE A 108 -40.30 -23.81 15.41
C ILE A 108 -39.01 -24.64 15.20
N SER A 109 -38.64 -25.04 13.97
CA SER A 109 -37.42 -25.81 13.73
C SER A 109 -36.15 -24.94 13.77
N PRO A 110 -35.18 -25.18 14.68
CA PRO A 110 -33.88 -24.53 14.65
C PRO A 110 -32.92 -25.34 13.77
N SER A 111 -32.52 -24.80 12.62
CA SER A 111 -31.50 -25.41 11.76
C SER A 111 -30.12 -25.30 12.41
N TYR A 112 -29.65 -26.42 12.95
CA TYR A 112 -28.25 -26.68 13.30
C TYR A 112 -27.39 -26.67 12.03
N VAL A 113 -26.47 -25.70 11.90
CA VAL A 113 -25.27 -25.83 11.05
C VAL A 113 -24.08 -25.29 11.83
N SER A 114 -23.33 -26.18 12.45
CA SER A 114 -21.98 -25.93 12.98
C SER A 114 -20.96 -26.18 11.88
N THR A 115 -20.09 -25.22 11.59
CA THR A 115 -18.85 -25.47 10.85
C THR A 115 -17.68 -25.02 11.71
N GLU A 116 -17.04 -25.98 12.38
CA GLU A 116 -15.66 -25.86 12.84
C GLU A 116 -14.73 -25.93 11.61
N ARG A 117 -13.77 -25.02 11.52
CA ARG A 117 -12.58 -25.18 10.68
C ARG A 117 -11.36 -25.03 11.56
N ASP A 118 -10.63 -26.12 11.68
CA ASP A 118 -9.21 -26.14 12.01
C ASP A 118 -8.46 -26.65 10.78
N THR A 119 -7.35 -26.00 10.41
CA THR A 119 -6.15 -26.68 9.90
C THR A 119 -4.96 -25.71 9.93
N SER A 120 -3.94 -26.18 10.62
CA SER A 120 -2.61 -25.62 10.79
C SER A 120 -1.72 -25.89 9.58
N TYR A 121 -0.81 -24.94 9.28
CA TYR A 121 0.28 -25.10 8.32
C TYR A 121 1.58 -25.48 9.06
N LEU A 122 2.31 -26.48 8.56
CA LEU A 122 3.74 -26.69 8.84
C LEU A 122 4.59 -26.46 7.56
N PRO A 123 5.90 -26.14 7.71
CA PRO A 123 6.67 -25.37 6.73
C PRO A 123 7.66 -26.18 5.87
N TYR A 124 8.30 -25.44 4.96
CA TYR A 124 9.19 -25.76 3.83
C TYR A 124 10.43 -26.64 4.11
N TYR A 125 10.83 -27.39 3.06
CA TYR A 125 12.11 -28.09 2.89
C TYR A 125 13.32 -27.16 2.59
N ILE A 126 14.51 -27.57 3.02
CA ILE A 126 15.83 -26.94 2.82
C ILE A 126 16.43 -27.32 1.44
N VAL A 127 17.06 -26.37 0.72
CA VAL A 127 17.72 -26.56 -0.59
C VAL A 127 19.25 -26.46 -0.46
N ASN A 128 19.99 -27.32 -1.18
CA ASN A 128 21.46 -27.33 -1.35
C ASN A 128 22.11 -25.94 -1.59
N PRO A 129 23.37 -25.70 -1.19
CA PRO A 129 24.03 -24.42 -1.40
C PRO A 129 24.17 -24.11 -2.91
N LYS A 130 23.63 -22.97 -3.33
CA LYS A 130 23.77 -22.45 -4.70
C LYS A 130 25.24 -22.19 -5.03
N ILE A 131 25.69 -22.64 -6.21
CA ILE A 131 26.95 -22.21 -6.83
C ILE A 131 26.93 -20.67 -6.93
N SER A 132 28.00 -20.01 -6.47
CA SER A 132 28.14 -18.56 -6.50
C SER A 132 29.44 -18.13 -7.18
N THR A 133 29.34 -17.33 -8.23
CA THR A 133 30.48 -16.70 -8.92
C THR A 133 30.80 -15.30 -8.39
N SER A 134 30.14 -14.84 -7.32
CA SER A 134 30.39 -13.51 -6.74
C SER A 134 31.84 -13.26 -6.28
N PRO A 135 32.53 -14.20 -5.61
CA PRO A 135 33.93 -14.01 -5.23
C PRO A 135 34.84 -13.78 -6.44
N LEU A 136 34.58 -14.49 -7.54
CA LEU A 136 35.31 -14.33 -8.81
C LEU A 136 35.26 -12.89 -9.33
N PHE A 137 34.05 -12.30 -9.34
CA PHE A 137 33.88 -10.92 -9.79
C PHE A 137 34.51 -9.89 -8.86
N GLN A 138 34.58 -10.15 -7.55
CA GLN A 138 35.32 -9.29 -6.63
C GLN A 138 36.81 -9.25 -6.98
N ASP A 139 37.39 -10.37 -7.39
CA ASP A 139 38.79 -10.42 -7.80
C ASP A 139 39.00 -9.73 -9.16
N TYR A 140 38.11 -9.92 -10.12
CA TYR A 140 38.14 -9.15 -11.38
C TYR A 140 38.02 -7.65 -11.16
N ILE A 141 37.19 -7.21 -10.21
CA ILE A 141 37.07 -5.79 -9.81
C ILE A 141 38.41 -5.28 -9.29
N LYS A 142 39.10 -6.03 -8.43
CA LYS A 142 40.44 -5.65 -7.92
C LYS A 142 41.47 -5.54 -9.03
N ILE A 143 41.48 -6.50 -9.97
CA ILE A 143 42.38 -6.51 -11.13
C ILE A 143 42.16 -5.26 -12.01
N LEU A 144 40.89 -4.91 -12.30
CA LEU A 144 40.56 -3.73 -13.10
C LEU A 144 40.84 -2.41 -12.38
N ALA A 145 40.72 -2.39 -11.05
CA ALA A 145 41.01 -1.21 -10.23
C ALA A 145 42.52 -1.00 -10.06
N ASN A 146 43.31 -2.08 -10.03
CA ASN A 146 44.75 -2.03 -9.90
C ASN A 146 45.43 -3.10 -10.78
N PRO A 147 45.88 -2.72 -12.00
CA PRO A 147 46.50 -3.63 -12.96
C PRO A 147 47.69 -4.44 -12.43
N CYS A 148 48.42 -3.93 -11.42
CA CYS A 148 49.54 -4.63 -10.79
C CYS A 148 49.13 -5.95 -10.11
N TYR A 149 47.83 -6.13 -9.81
CA TYR A 149 47.30 -7.35 -9.20
C TYR A 149 47.03 -8.48 -10.20
N TYR A 150 47.14 -8.22 -11.51
CA TYR A 150 46.87 -9.23 -12.55
C TYR A 150 47.75 -10.49 -12.41
N ASN A 151 48.99 -10.37 -11.92
CA ASN A 151 49.87 -11.53 -11.72
C ASN A 151 49.86 -12.06 -10.27
N VAL A 152 49.09 -11.44 -9.37
CA VAL A 152 49.10 -11.74 -7.92
C VAL A 152 47.79 -12.41 -7.48
N ALA A 153 46.68 -12.10 -8.13
CA ALA A 153 45.36 -12.65 -7.81
C ALA A 153 44.87 -13.52 -8.98
N HIS A 154 45.25 -14.80 -9.00
CA HIS A 154 44.54 -15.76 -9.85
C HIS A 154 43.26 -16.18 -9.12
N PRO A 155 42.07 -15.85 -9.64
CA PRO A 155 40.84 -16.20 -8.96
C PRO A 155 40.72 -17.73 -8.92
N ASN A 156 40.66 -18.31 -7.72
CA ASN A 156 40.52 -19.76 -7.54
C ASN A 156 39.20 -20.13 -6.85
N PRO A 157 38.03 -19.80 -7.44
CA PRO A 157 36.76 -20.28 -6.91
C PRO A 157 36.55 -21.75 -7.24
N ILE A 158 35.96 -22.50 -6.31
CA ILE A 158 35.49 -23.87 -6.57
C ILE A 158 34.29 -23.78 -7.52
N LEU A 159 34.54 -23.87 -8.82
CA LEU A 159 33.53 -23.87 -9.88
C LEU A 159 33.44 -25.24 -10.53
N PRO A 160 32.27 -25.64 -11.04
CA PRO A 160 32.19 -26.79 -11.92
C PRO A 160 32.96 -26.52 -13.23
N LYS A 161 33.54 -27.57 -13.82
CA LYS A 161 34.41 -27.48 -15.02
C LYS A 161 33.82 -26.67 -16.18
N ASN A 162 32.49 -26.70 -16.35
CA ASN A 162 31.80 -25.94 -17.39
C ASN A 162 31.86 -24.41 -17.19
N LEU A 163 31.95 -23.93 -15.95
CA LEU A 163 32.08 -22.51 -15.61
C LEU A 163 33.55 -22.08 -15.49
N GLU A 164 34.43 -23.00 -15.11
CA GLU A 164 35.88 -22.76 -15.01
C GLU A 164 36.50 -22.31 -16.35
N ILE A 165 36.06 -22.91 -17.47
CA ILE A 165 36.51 -22.50 -18.82
C ILE A 165 36.21 -21.02 -19.07
N TYR A 166 34.99 -20.57 -18.76
CA TYR A 166 34.61 -19.17 -18.93
C TYR A 166 35.36 -18.25 -17.98
N SER A 167 35.63 -18.68 -16.75
CA SER A 167 36.46 -17.93 -15.80
C SER A 167 37.86 -17.69 -16.35
N ASN A 168 38.50 -18.72 -16.90
CA ASN A 168 39.85 -18.62 -17.47
C ASN A 168 39.87 -17.73 -18.71
N ILE A 169 38.84 -17.83 -19.57
CA ILE A 169 38.70 -16.94 -20.74
C ILE A 169 38.57 -15.48 -20.29
N VAL A 170 37.68 -15.17 -19.33
CA VAL A 170 37.49 -13.81 -18.84
C VAL A 170 38.77 -13.27 -18.21
N TYR A 171 39.46 -14.08 -17.40
CA TYR A 171 40.73 -13.71 -16.79
C TYR A 171 41.80 -13.35 -17.82
N ASN A 172 42.02 -14.21 -18.83
CA ASN A 172 42.99 -13.95 -19.90
C ASN A 172 42.63 -12.70 -20.71
N LEU A 173 41.35 -12.51 -21.01
CA LEU A 173 40.88 -11.31 -21.72
C LEU A 173 41.08 -10.03 -20.89
N LEU A 174 40.94 -10.08 -19.56
CA LEU A 174 41.24 -8.95 -18.69
C LEU A 174 42.73 -8.55 -18.76
N GLY A 175 43.64 -9.53 -18.83
CA GLY A 175 45.06 -9.27 -19.05
C GLY A 175 45.32 -8.57 -20.38
N ASN A 176 44.71 -9.07 -21.45
CA ASN A 176 44.80 -8.44 -22.77
C ASN A 176 44.21 -7.03 -22.76
N PHE A 177 43.09 -6.80 -22.06
CA PHE A 177 42.48 -5.49 -21.91
C PHE A 177 43.42 -4.50 -21.21
N ILE A 178 44.07 -4.94 -20.13
CA ILE A 178 45.06 -4.14 -19.40
C ILE A 178 46.26 -3.79 -20.31
N ASN A 179 46.83 -4.78 -20.99
CA ASN A 179 47.99 -4.57 -21.86
C ASN A 179 47.67 -3.60 -23.01
N GLN A 180 46.53 -3.78 -23.69
CA GLN A 180 46.10 -2.89 -24.75
C GLN A 180 45.82 -1.46 -24.23
N SER A 181 45.26 -1.34 -23.02
CA SER A 181 45.07 -0.03 -22.36
C SER A 181 46.40 0.68 -22.10
N LEU A 182 47.44 -0.06 -21.67
CA LEU A 182 48.79 0.47 -21.47
C LEU A 182 49.43 0.88 -22.81
N SER A 183 49.29 0.07 -23.86
CA SER A 183 49.78 0.39 -25.21
C SER A 183 49.15 1.69 -25.73
N ILE A 184 47.84 1.87 -25.57
CA ILE A 184 47.15 3.12 -25.95
C ILE A 184 47.71 4.31 -25.16
N SER A 185 47.98 4.15 -23.86
CA SER A 185 48.61 5.22 -23.07
C SER A 185 50.01 5.57 -23.58
N ASN A 186 50.82 4.57 -23.94
CA ASN A 186 52.17 4.79 -24.46
C ASN A 186 52.13 5.46 -25.84
N LEU A 187 51.29 4.98 -26.76
CA LEU A 187 51.08 5.59 -28.07
C LEU A 187 50.55 7.03 -27.94
N SER A 188 49.64 7.27 -27.00
CA SER A 188 49.17 8.63 -26.67
C SER A 188 50.34 9.54 -26.26
N ASN A 189 51.27 9.05 -25.44
CA ASN A 189 52.46 9.81 -25.05
C ASN A 189 53.40 10.06 -26.24
N HIS A 190 53.59 9.08 -27.13
CA HIS A 190 54.40 9.24 -28.34
C HIS A 190 53.80 10.27 -29.30
N ILE A 191 52.48 10.24 -29.52
CA ILE A 191 51.75 11.28 -30.28
C ILE A 191 51.99 12.65 -29.65
N TYR A 192 51.82 12.77 -28.33
CA TYR A 192 52.08 14.02 -27.61
C TYR A 192 53.50 14.54 -27.84
N VAL A 193 54.52 13.68 -27.71
CA VAL A 193 55.94 14.03 -27.92
C VAL A 193 56.20 14.47 -29.37
N ALA A 194 55.67 13.74 -30.34
CA ALA A 194 55.81 14.07 -31.76
C ALA A 194 55.14 15.41 -32.12
N LEU A 195 53.96 15.69 -31.55
CA LEU A 195 53.31 16.99 -31.68
C LEU A 195 54.12 18.10 -31.01
N HIS A 196 54.75 17.84 -29.86
CA HIS A 196 55.62 18.81 -29.18
C HIS A 196 56.94 19.08 -29.90
N SER A 197 57.41 18.15 -30.74
CA SER A 197 58.60 18.34 -31.56
C SER A 197 58.30 18.96 -32.93
N GLY A 198 57.02 19.15 -33.29
CA GLY A 198 56.62 19.67 -34.59
C GLY A 198 56.52 18.59 -35.70
N ASN A 199 56.69 17.32 -35.36
CA ASN A 199 56.74 16.21 -36.31
C ASN A 199 55.35 15.62 -36.57
N ALA A 200 54.58 16.28 -37.44
CA ALA A 200 53.23 15.86 -37.82
C ALA A 200 53.17 14.46 -38.45
N SER A 201 54.18 14.09 -39.25
CA SER A 201 54.21 12.78 -39.93
C SER A 201 54.33 11.63 -38.93
N GLU A 202 55.22 11.77 -37.95
CA GLU A 202 55.40 10.78 -36.88
C GLU A 202 54.19 10.71 -35.96
N ALA A 203 53.57 11.86 -35.63
CA ALA A 203 52.33 11.89 -34.86
C ALA A 203 51.17 11.15 -35.56
N MET A 204 51.06 11.28 -36.89
CA MET A 204 50.07 10.56 -37.70
C MET A 204 50.31 9.04 -37.73
N GLN A 205 51.58 8.61 -37.77
CA GLN A 205 51.93 7.20 -37.70
C GLN A 205 51.48 6.59 -36.36
N TYR A 206 51.92 7.17 -35.24
CA TYR A 206 51.52 6.67 -33.91
C TYR A 206 50.01 6.75 -33.69
N TYR A 207 49.32 7.72 -34.28
CA TYR A 207 47.86 7.78 -34.22
C TYR A 207 47.18 6.63 -34.98
N SER A 208 47.74 6.23 -36.12
CA SER A 208 47.23 5.09 -36.89
C SER A 208 47.39 3.78 -36.10
N GLU A 209 48.56 3.57 -35.48
CA GLU A 209 48.83 2.43 -34.58
C GLU A 209 47.89 2.45 -33.36
N LEU A 210 47.58 3.64 -32.82
CA LEU A 210 46.66 3.81 -31.69
C LEU A 210 45.22 3.43 -32.04
N LEU A 211 44.75 3.76 -33.24
CA LEU A 211 43.41 3.37 -33.71
C LEU A 211 43.28 1.85 -33.82
N GLU A 212 44.28 1.18 -34.43
CA GLU A 212 44.30 -0.28 -34.54
C GLU A 212 44.30 -0.96 -33.16
N THR A 213 45.13 -0.44 -32.24
CA THR A 213 45.19 -0.90 -30.84
C THR A 213 43.84 -0.75 -30.13
N PHE A 214 43.10 0.33 -30.40
CA PHE A 214 41.78 0.59 -29.81
C PHE A 214 40.66 -0.28 -30.38
N ASP A 215 40.69 -0.58 -31.68
CA ASP A 215 39.73 -1.51 -32.29
C ASP A 215 39.87 -2.90 -31.66
N ASN A 216 41.12 -3.35 -31.47
CA ASN A 216 41.43 -4.58 -30.74
C ASN A 216 40.94 -4.54 -29.28
N LEU A 217 41.16 -3.45 -28.56
CA LEU A 217 40.63 -3.26 -27.20
C LEU A 217 39.10 -3.36 -27.16
N THR A 218 38.41 -2.80 -28.15
CA THR A 218 36.94 -2.82 -28.24
C THR A 218 36.43 -4.25 -28.43
N ILE A 219 37.07 -5.05 -29.28
CA ILE A 219 36.78 -6.48 -29.45
C ILE A 219 36.98 -7.23 -28.13
N ILE A 220 38.11 -7.02 -27.46
CA ILE A 220 38.42 -7.66 -26.17
C ILE A 220 37.36 -7.30 -25.12
N LYS A 221 37.00 -6.03 -24.99
CA LYS A 221 35.97 -5.56 -24.02
C LYS A 221 34.62 -6.23 -24.26
N ASN A 222 34.22 -6.38 -25.52
CA ASN A 222 32.95 -7.02 -25.88
C ASN A 222 32.98 -8.51 -25.54
N ASN A 223 34.09 -9.19 -25.80
CA ASN A 223 34.28 -10.59 -25.42
C ASN A 223 34.27 -10.78 -23.90
N ILE A 224 34.93 -9.90 -23.13
CA ILE A 224 34.84 -9.91 -21.66
C ILE A 224 33.38 -9.80 -21.23
N THR A 225 32.64 -8.83 -21.76
CA THR A 225 31.23 -8.61 -21.40
C THR A 225 30.38 -9.85 -21.70
N TYR A 226 30.60 -10.50 -22.84
CA TYR A 226 29.89 -11.70 -23.26
C TYR A 226 30.15 -12.89 -22.31
N TYR A 227 31.41 -13.27 -22.12
CA TYR A 227 31.77 -14.42 -21.29
C TYR A 227 31.51 -14.18 -19.80
N ALA A 228 31.72 -12.95 -19.32
CA ALA A 228 31.34 -12.54 -17.98
C ALA A 228 29.81 -12.58 -17.78
N GLY A 229 29.02 -12.30 -18.83
CA GLY A 229 27.56 -12.44 -18.79
C GLY A 229 27.09 -13.87 -18.55
N ILE A 230 27.83 -14.87 -19.05
CA ILE A 230 27.55 -16.29 -18.77
C ILE A 230 27.79 -16.60 -17.30
N LEU A 231 28.93 -16.15 -16.75
CA LEU A 231 29.27 -16.31 -15.33
C LEU A 231 28.37 -15.50 -14.40
N GLY A 232 27.91 -14.33 -14.85
CA GLY A 232 27.07 -13.38 -14.09
C GLY A 232 25.70 -13.93 -13.73
N LYS A 233 25.20 -14.94 -14.46
CA LYS A 233 23.95 -15.66 -14.11
C LYS A 233 24.02 -16.37 -12.76
N TYR A 234 25.23 -16.62 -12.26
CA TYR A 234 25.51 -17.31 -11.00
C TYR A 234 26.07 -16.37 -9.92
N SER A 235 26.06 -15.05 -10.14
CA SER A 235 26.56 -14.04 -9.19
C SER A 235 25.41 -13.21 -8.64
N ASP A 236 25.61 -12.60 -7.47
CA ASP A 236 24.74 -11.53 -7.01
C ASP A 236 24.78 -10.33 -7.97
N SER A 237 23.61 -9.73 -8.19
CA SER A 237 23.43 -8.64 -9.16
C SER A 237 24.27 -7.40 -8.85
N SER A 238 24.58 -7.16 -7.58
CA SER A 238 25.40 -6.03 -7.14
C SER A 238 26.85 -6.20 -7.59
N THR A 239 27.48 -7.33 -7.28
CA THR A 239 28.89 -7.58 -7.59
C THR A 239 29.13 -7.65 -9.10
N PHE A 240 28.28 -8.37 -9.84
CA PHE A 240 28.37 -8.39 -11.31
C PHE A 240 28.13 -7.00 -11.93
N GLY A 241 27.15 -6.26 -11.42
CA GLY A 241 26.89 -4.89 -11.86
C GLY A 241 28.07 -3.93 -11.61
N GLN A 242 28.72 -4.04 -10.45
CA GLN A 242 29.91 -3.26 -10.13
C GLN A 242 31.08 -3.59 -11.07
N PHE A 243 31.31 -4.87 -11.38
CA PHE A 243 32.33 -5.28 -12.35
C PHE A 243 32.09 -4.63 -13.72
N LEU A 244 30.88 -4.73 -14.27
CA LEU A 244 30.54 -4.12 -15.55
C LEU A 244 30.68 -2.60 -15.53
N HIS A 245 30.31 -1.96 -14.42
CA HIS A 245 30.46 -0.51 -14.26
C HIS A 245 31.94 -0.09 -14.34
N ILE A 246 32.83 -0.78 -13.63
CA ILE A 246 34.27 -0.46 -13.63
C ILE A 246 34.89 -0.72 -15.00
N LEU A 247 34.58 -1.86 -15.64
CA LEU A 247 35.05 -2.17 -16.99
C LEU A 247 34.64 -1.07 -17.99
N ASN A 248 33.36 -0.67 -17.98
CA ASN A 248 32.85 0.37 -18.87
C ASN A 248 33.46 1.74 -18.56
N LYS A 249 33.70 2.07 -17.29
CA LYS A 249 34.35 3.31 -16.88
C LYS A 249 35.78 3.40 -17.42
N ASN A 250 36.57 2.34 -17.28
CA ASN A 250 37.94 2.26 -17.80
C ASN A 250 37.95 2.41 -19.34
N TYR A 251 37.10 1.66 -20.04
CA TYR A 251 36.95 1.76 -21.49
C TYR A 251 36.52 3.17 -21.95
N THR A 252 35.55 3.78 -21.27
CA THR A 252 35.07 5.14 -21.61
C THR A 252 36.17 6.19 -21.45
N THR A 253 37.02 6.03 -20.43
CA THR A 253 38.16 6.93 -20.21
C THR A 253 39.12 6.88 -21.40
N ILE A 254 39.45 5.67 -21.87
CA ILE A 254 40.29 5.46 -23.06
C ILE A 254 39.62 6.02 -24.33
N LYS A 255 38.34 5.72 -24.53
CA LYS A 255 37.56 6.23 -25.67
C LYS A 255 37.59 7.76 -25.76
N ASN A 256 37.49 8.44 -24.62
CA ASN A 256 37.56 9.91 -24.56
C ASN A 256 38.94 10.43 -24.98
N THR A 257 40.03 9.78 -24.53
CA THR A 257 41.40 10.12 -24.98
C THR A 257 41.53 10.03 -26.49
N ILE A 258 40.99 8.97 -27.09
CA ILE A 258 41.07 8.74 -28.55
C ILE A 258 40.23 9.76 -29.32
N SER A 259 39.04 10.10 -28.82
CA SER A 259 38.19 11.14 -29.42
C SER A 259 38.91 12.50 -29.47
N ASN A 260 39.72 12.83 -28.46
CA ASN A 260 40.51 14.05 -28.46
C ASN A 260 41.58 14.03 -29.56
N TYR A 261 42.31 12.92 -29.70
CA TYR A 261 43.30 12.77 -30.76
C TYR A 261 42.67 12.75 -32.16
N TYR A 262 41.51 12.10 -32.35
CA TYR A 262 40.77 12.17 -33.61
C TYR A 262 40.49 13.61 -34.03
N MET A 263 40.06 14.46 -33.09
CA MET A 263 39.81 15.87 -33.35
C MET A 263 41.09 16.59 -33.80
N ILE A 264 42.20 16.43 -33.07
CA ILE A 264 43.51 17.03 -33.43
C ILE A 264 43.96 16.56 -34.82
N MET A 265 43.91 15.24 -35.06
CA MET A 265 44.41 14.62 -36.28
C MET A 265 43.60 15.04 -37.50
N SER A 266 42.28 15.23 -37.35
CA SER A 266 41.43 15.75 -38.43
C SER A 266 41.86 17.12 -38.98
N PHE A 267 42.55 17.92 -38.16
CA PHE A 267 43.18 19.18 -38.60
C PHE A 267 44.56 18.94 -39.20
N ILE A 268 45.39 18.08 -38.57
CA ILE A 268 46.73 17.74 -39.06
C ILE A 268 46.69 17.12 -40.46
N TYR A 269 45.72 16.25 -40.75
CA TYR A 269 45.53 15.65 -42.09
C TYR A 269 45.32 16.69 -43.20
N LYS A 270 44.88 17.91 -42.86
CA LYS A 270 44.65 19.01 -43.81
C LYS A 270 45.87 19.92 -43.97
N LEU A 271 46.90 19.76 -43.14
CA LEU A 271 48.10 20.59 -43.20
C LEU A 271 49.10 20.05 -44.23
N PRO A 272 49.94 20.92 -44.81
CA PRO A 272 51.08 20.49 -45.62
C PRO A 272 51.98 19.52 -44.83
N LYS A 273 52.55 18.51 -45.50
CA LYS A 273 53.47 17.54 -44.89
C LYS A 273 54.88 18.14 -44.71
N THR A 274 54.97 19.22 -43.93
CA THR A 274 56.18 19.94 -43.58
C THR A 274 56.35 19.99 -42.06
N SER A 275 57.53 20.40 -41.58
CA SER A 275 57.70 20.69 -40.16
C SER A 275 56.86 21.90 -39.75
N HIS A 276 56.17 21.80 -38.63
CA HIS A 276 55.29 22.83 -38.09
C HIS A 276 55.73 23.23 -36.69
N VAL A 277 55.51 24.48 -36.31
CA VAL A 277 55.91 24.99 -34.99
C VAL A 277 54.86 24.54 -33.95
N PRO A 278 55.27 23.85 -32.88
CA PRO A 278 54.37 23.49 -31.80
C PRO A 278 53.92 24.73 -31.03
N VAL A 279 52.68 24.70 -30.55
CA VAL A 279 52.07 25.78 -29.77
C VAL A 279 51.57 25.21 -28.46
N GLU A 280 51.78 25.95 -27.36
CA GLU A 280 51.21 25.67 -26.04
C GLU A 280 50.17 26.74 -25.71
N ILE A 281 48.98 26.34 -25.27
CA ILE A 281 47.96 27.30 -24.79
C ILE A 281 48.30 27.61 -23.31
N LYS A 282 48.10 28.85 -22.86
CA LYS A 282 48.16 29.26 -21.45
C LYS A 282 47.02 30.19 -21.08
N ILE A 283 46.46 30.03 -19.88
CA ILE A 283 45.47 30.95 -19.29
C ILE A 283 46.08 31.71 -18.12
N THR A 284 45.71 32.97 -17.94
CA THR A 284 46.27 33.85 -16.89
C THR A 284 45.41 33.89 -15.63
N LYS A 285 44.11 33.58 -15.72
CA LYS A 285 43.15 33.71 -14.61
C LYS A 285 42.54 32.36 -14.26
N LEU A 286 42.74 31.93 -13.00
CA LEU A 286 42.38 30.60 -12.50
C LEU A 286 41.15 30.56 -11.58
N ILE A 287 40.48 31.70 -11.34
CA ILE A 287 39.29 31.76 -10.48
C ILE A 287 38.13 32.47 -11.19
N ILE A 288 36.98 31.78 -11.28
CA ILE A 288 35.70 32.32 -11.78
C ILE A 288 34.75 32.60 -10.61
N PRO A 289 34.43 33.87 -10.32
CA PRO A 289 33.44 34.21 -9.31
C PRO A 289 32.02 33.84 -9.78
N PHE A 290 31.26 33.18 -8.90
CA PHE A 290 29.87 32.82 -9.12
C PHE A 290 28.99 34.06 -9.31
N ASN A 291 28.06 33.97 -10.25
CA ASN A 291 27.10 35.00 -10.64
C ASN A 291 27.74 36.34 -11.04
N LYS A 292 28.97 36.30 -11.54
CA LYS A 292 29.68 37.46 -12.10
C LYS A 292 30.27 37.09 -13.45
N THR A 293 30.23 38.04 -14.37
CA THR A 293 30.92 37.91 -15.66
C THR A 293 32.38 38.29 -15.48
N ILE A 294 33.29 37.42 -15.88
CA ILE A 294 34.72 37.72 -15.94
C ILE A 294 35.29 37.40 -17.31
N ASN A 295 36.28 38.18 -17.73
CA ASN A 295 37.07 37.83 -18.90
C ASN A 295 38.17 36.84 -18.50
N ILE A 296 38.14 35.66 -19.10
CA ILE A 296 39.30 34.77 -19.14
C ILE A 296 40.22 35.32 -20.22
N THR A 297 41.49 35.51 -19.86
CA THR A 297 42.53 35.92 -20.78
C THR A 297 43.61 34.86 -20.81
N GLY A 298 44.32 34.81 -21.92
CA GLY A 298 45.39 33.84 -22.11
C GLY A 298 46.17 34.16 -23.36
N PHE A 299 47.16 33.32 -23.61
CA PHE A 299 48.04 33.45 -24.76
C PHE A 299 48.53 32.09 -25.23
N LEU A 300 48.95 32.05 -26.50
CA LEU A 300 49.61 30.91 -27.11
C LEU A 300 51.11 31.17 -27.09
N VAL A 301 51.90 30.17 -26.69
CA VAL A 301 53.36 30.20 -26.67
C VAL A 301 53.87 29.30 -27.77
N SER A 302 54.79 29.80 -28.59
CA SER A 302 55.57 28.97 -29.50
C SER A 302 57.06 29.25 -29.30
N ARG A 303 57.92 28.34 -29.76
CA ARG A 303 59.38 28.55 -29.78
C ARG A 303 59.84 29.49 -30.91
N SER A 304 58.91 29.99 -31.73
CA SER A 304 59.19 30.87 -32.86
C SER A 304 58.81 32.32 -32.55
N ASN A 305 59.41 33.26 -33.29
CA ASN A 305 59.08 34.69 -33.20
C ASN A 305 57.84 35.08 -34.03
N TYR A 306 57.16 34.12 -34.66
CA TYR A 306 55.99 34.39 -35.48
C TYR A 306 54.77 34.74 -34.61
N SER A 307 53.99 35.73 -35.06
CA SER A 307 52.69 36.04 -34.45
C SER A 307 51.64 34.98 -34.83
N ILE A 308 51.09 34.32 -33.83
CA ILE A 308 49.97 33.39 -33.91
C ILE A 308 48.67 34.20 -33.92
N ASN A 309 48.04 34.23 -35.09
CA ASN A 309 46.70 34.78 -35.31
C ASN A 309 45.77 33.66 -35.79
N GLY A 310 44.47 33.79 -35.49
CA GLY A 310 43.48 32.80 -35.90
C GLY A 310 42.27 32.73 -35.00
N SER A 311 41.69 31.53 -34.88
CA SER A 311 40.53 31.25 -34.03
C SER A 311 40.85 30.17 -33.01
N LEU A 312 40.34 30.34 -31.80
CA LEU A 312 40.39 29.40 -30.71
C LEU A 312 38.97 28.94 -30.40
N PHE A 313 38.72 27.64 -30.48
CA PHE A 313 37.46 27.04 -30.07
C PHE A 313 37.54 26.73 -28.58
N VAL A 314 36.61 27.28 -27.80
CA VAL A 314 36.56 27.12 -26.35
C VAL A 314 35.27 26.41 -25.97
N ALA A 315 35.36 25.31 -25.25
CA ALA A 315 34.24 24.56 -24.72
C ALA A 315 34.26 24.56 -23.18
N PHE A 316 33.12 24.89 -22.57
CA PHE A 316 32.92 24.87 -21.12
C PHE A 316 31.42 24.77 -20.79
N LEU A 317 31.05 24.07 -19.71
CA LEU A 317 29.66 23.97 -19.23
C LEU A 317 28.63 23.60 -20.32
N ASN A 318 29.00 22.68 -21.23
CA ASN A 318 28.21 22.27 -22.41
C ASN A 318 27.94 23.37 -23.44
N THR A 319 28.63 24.50 -23.34
CA THR A 319 28.63 25.59 -24.33
C THR A 319 29.94 25.60 -25.10
N HIS A 320 29.89 26.11 -26.32
CA HIS A 320 31.04 26.27 -27.20
C HIS A 320 31.09 27.69 -27.74
N ARG A 321 32.29 28.23 -27.87
CA ARG A 321 32.54 29.58 -28.35
C ARG A 321 33.76 29.61 -29.25
N VAL A 322 33.70 30.41 -30.32
CA VAL A 322 34.88 30.75 -31.12
C VAL A 322 35.41 32.09 -30.64
N VAL A 323 36.71 32.16 -30.36
CA VAL A 323 37.40 33.33 -29.83
C VAL A 323 38.54 33.69 -30.77
N ASN A 324 38.65 34.96 -31.16
CA ASN A 324 39.71 35.40 -32.04
C ASN A 324 41.05 35.48 -31.28
N LEU A 325 42.12 35.03 -31.93
CA LEU A 325 43.49 35.17 -31.50
C LEU A 325 44.14 36.33 -32.24
N THR A 326 44.60 37.33 -31.48
CA THR A 326 45.30 38.50 -32.00
C THR A 326 46.64 38.64 -31.29
N ASN A 327 47.75 38.60 -32.02
CA ASN A 327 49.12 38.69 -31.49
C ASN A 327 49.34 37.70 -30.33
N ASN A 328 49.03 36.43 -30.57
CA ASN A 328 49.13 35.32 -29.61
C ASN A 328 48.14 35.38 -28.45
N ARG A 329 47.34 36.44 -28.29
CA ARG A 329 46.48 36.64 -27.12
C ARG A 329 45.01 36.40 -27.45
N PHE A 330 44.27 35.91 -26.46
CA PHE A 330 42.82 35.76 -26.53
C PHE A 330 42.15 36.29 -25.26
N SER A 331 40.90 36.70 -25.41
CA SER A 331 40.04 37.04 -24.28
C SER A 331 38.58 36.70 -24.58
N PHE A 332 37.88 36.15 -23.59
CA PHE A 332 36.44 35.92 -23.71
C PHE A 332 35.74 35.99 -22.35
N PRO A 333 34.49 36.50 -22.30
CA PRO A 333 33.72 36.53 -21.07
C PRO A 333 33.12 35.17 -20.73
N ILE A 334 33.18 34.78 -19.45
CA ILE A 334 32.44 33.68 -18.84
C ILE A 334 31.54 34.25 -17.74
N HIS A 335 30.29 33.80 -17.71
CA HIS A 335 29.35 34.06 -16.63
C HIS A 335 28.82 32.72 -16.09
N LEU A 336 28.99 32.49 -14.79
CA LEU A 336 28.60 31.23 -14.14
C LEU A 336 27.34 31.42 -13.28
N THR A 337 26.25 30.77 -13.65
CA THR A 337 24.99 30.75 -12.88
C THR A 337 24.78 29.47 -12.06
N ASN A 338 25.55 28.42 -12.36
CA ASN A 338 25.39 27.11 -11.73
C ASN A 338 26.40 26.93 -10.57
N TYR A 339 25.98 26.24 -9.50
CA TYR A 339 26.82 25.94 -8.34
C TYR A 339 27.81 24.80 -8.66
N THR A 340 28.85 25.10 -9.45
CA THR A 340 29.89 24.14 -9.85
C THR A 340 31.26 24.56 -9.34
N ASN A 341 32.04 23.59 -8.85
CA ASN A 341 33.44 23.76 -8.48
C ASN A 341 34.15 22.40 -8.57
N PRO A 342 35.16 22.21 -9.45
CA PRO A 342 35.72 23.15 -10.42
C PRO A 342 34.90 23.26 -11.72
N VAL A 343 35.33 24.15 -12.63
CA VAL A 343 34.87 24.23 -14.04
C VAL A 343 36.01 23.77 -14.96
N TYR A 344 35.69 22.90 -15.92
CA TYR A 344 36.62 22.46 -16.94
C TYR A 344 36.46 23.31 -18.20
N ILE A 345 37.56 23.87 -18.69
CA ILE A 345 37.60 24.66 -19.92
C ILE A 345 38.54 23.97 -20.90
N THR A 346 37.98 23.46 -21.99
CA THR A 346 38.75 22.86 -23.08
C THR A 346 38.93 23.88 -24.19
N MET A 347 40.16 24.10 -24.62
CA MET A 347 40.52 25.04 -25.68
C MET A 347 41.19 24.28 -26.81
N LEU A 348 40.73 24.51 -28.04
CA LEU A 348 41.26 23.95 -29.27
C LEU A 348 41.72 25.08 -30.19
N PHE A 349 43.01 25.09 -30.48
CA PHE A 349 43.59 25.84 -31.58
C PHE A 349 43.72 24.91 -32.79
N THR A 350 43.18 25.30 -33.94
CA THR A 350 43.13 24.44 -35.14
C THR A 350 44.43 24.40 -35.94
N GLY A 351 45.42 25.24 -35.59
CA GLY A 351 46.65 25.37 -36.36
C GLY A 351 46.47 26.16 -37.65
N ASN A 352 47.58 26.34 -38.37
CA ASN A 352 47.65 26.89 -39.72
C ASN A 352 48.90 26.33 -40.43
N ASN A 353 49.27 26.85 -41.60
CA ASN A 353 50.42 26.35 -42.37
C ASN A 353 51.79 26.46 -41.65
N ILE A 354 51.85 27.19 -40.53
CA ILE A 354 53.07 27.39 -39.73
C ILE A 354 52.97 26.67 -38.38
N PHE A 355 51.79 26.64 -37.76
CA PHE A 355 51.60 26.18 -36.38
C PHE A 355 50.74 24.92 -36.30
N LEU A 356 51.14 23.97 -35.44
CA LEU A 356 50.33 22.79 -35.16
C LEU A 356 49.04 23.09 -34.38
N PRO A 357 47.97 22.32 -34.61
CA PRO A 357 46.82 22.34 -33.72
C PRO A 357 47.19 21.87 -32.31
N ASN A 358 46.52 22.42 -31.30
CA ASN A 358 46.64 21.97 -29.92
C ASN A 358 45.27 22.00 -29.24
N ILE A 359 44.98 20.98 -28.43
CA ILE A 359 43.85 20.96 -27.51
C ILE A 359 44.36 20.86 -26.06
N THR A 360 43.87 21.73 -25.18
CA THR A 360 44.26 21.74 -23.76
C THR A 360 43.03 21.94 -22.89
N THR A 361 42.94 21.19 -21.78
CA THR A 361 41.85 21.35 -20.80
C THR A 361 42.40 21.90 -19.48
N TYR A 362 41.83 23.02 -19.02
CA TYR A 362 42.16 23.63 -17.73
C TYR A 362 41.10 23.36 -16.70
N ILE A 363 41.55 23.14 -15.46
CA ILE A 363 40.71 23.09 -14.26
C ILE A 363 40.75 24.49 -13.64
N VAL A 364 39.61 25.16 -13.63
CA VAL A 364 39.45 26.52 -13.09
C VAL A 364 38.52 26.46 -11.89
N TYR A 365 39.00 26.92 -10.73
CA TYR A 365 38.23 26.87 -9.50
C TYR A 365 37.24 28.02 -9.42
N THR A 366 36.14 27.81 -8.70
CA THR A 366 35.15 28.85 -8.42
C THR A 366 35.15 29.17 -6.94
N ASN A 367 34.56 30.31 -6.58
CA ASN A 367 34.32 30.66 -5.17
C ASN A 367 33.06 29.97 -4.58
N VAL A 368 32.44 29.04 -5.32
CA VAL A 368 31.32 28.24 -4.81
C VAL A 368 31.79 27.30 -3.72
N THR A 369 31.07 27.30 -2.61
CA THR A 369 31.28 26.38 -1.49
C THR A 369 30.12 25.39 -1.44
N PHE A 370 30.42 24.09 -1.49
CA PHE A 370 29.37 23.06 -1.38
C PHE A 370 28.81 22.99 0.03
N THR A 371 27.49 23.07 0.15
CA THR A 371 26.83 23.02 1.44
C THR A 371 26.91 21.62 2.05
N LYS A 372 27.47 21.52 3.25
CA LYS A 372 27.46 20.30 4.06
C LYS A 372 26.17 20.27 4.88
N LEU A 373 25.44 19.16 4.83
CA LEU A 373 24.21 18.94 5.60
C LEU A 373 24.27 17.56 6.28
N PHE A 374 24.18 17.56 7.59
CA PHE A 374 24.02 16.38 8.42
C PHE A 374 22.72 16.54 9.21
N VAL A 375 21.87 15.51 9.21
CA VAL A 375 20.60 15.54 9.92
C VAL A 375 20.30 14.16 10.50
N ARG A 376 19.64 14.14 11.65
CA ARG A 376 19.10 12.95 12.32
C ARG A 376 17.75 13.29 12.95
N ALA A 377 16.84 12.33 12.92
CA ALA A 377 15.56 12.39 13.64
C ALA A 377 15.70 11.72 15.00
N VAL A 378 15.17 12.36 16.05
CA VAL A 378 15.16 11.87 17.42
C VAL A 378 13.77 12.09 18.03
N PRO A 379 13.03 11.01 18.40
CA PRO A 379 13.34 9.61 18.12
C PRO A 379 13.19 9.27 16.62
N TYR A 380 13.77 8.15 16.17
CA TYR A 380 13.62 7.67 14.78
C TYR A 380 12.22 7.08 14.51
N ASN A 381 11.47 6.78 15.57
CA ASN A 381 10.12 6.23 15.57
C ASN A 381 9.13 7.18 16.27
N PRO A 382 8.87 8.37 15.70
CA PRO A 382 7.96 9.33 16.32
C PRO A 382 6.51 8.84 16.31
N TYR A 383 5.69 9.41 17.18
CA TYR A 383 4.25 9.16 17.16
C TYR A 383 3.58 9.87 15.99
N VAL A 384 2.58 9.21 15.40
CA VAL A 384 1.69 9.80 14.41
C VAL A 384 0.95 10.99 15.04
N GLY A 385 0.86 12.12 14.34
CA GLY A 385 0.29 13.36 14.91
C GLY A 385 1.17 14.11 15.93
N GLY A 386 2.31 13.55 16.34
CA GLY A 386 3.26 14.18 17.26
C GLY A 386 4.34 15.01 16.54
N ASP A 387 5.36 15.44 17.28
CA ASP A 387 6.55 16.09 16.73
C ASP A 387 7.76 15.14 16.73
N VAL A 388 8.61 15.25 15.72
CA VAL A 388 9.96 14.68 15.71
C VAL A 388 11.01 15.79 15.85
N ASN A 389 11.99 15.61 16.74
CA ASN A 389 13.12 16.54 16.81
C ASN A 389 14.13 16.19 15.72
N ILE A 390 14.41 17.14 14.84
CA ILE A 390 15.50 17.04 13.87
C ILE A 390 16.69 17.79 14.43
N ILE A 391 17.77 17.05 14.67
CA ILE A 391 19.06 17.61 15.08
C ILE A 391 20.01 17.51 13.88
N GLY A 392 20.75 18.56 13.60
CA GLY A 392 21.63 18.56 12.45
C GLY A 392 22.71 19.63 12.48
N TYR A 393 23.53 19.60 11.44
CA TYR A 393 24.50 20.63 11.10
C TYR A 393 24.31 21.06 9.65
N VAL A 394 24.29 22.36 9.40
CA VAL A 394 24.37 22.93 8.06
C VAL A 394 25.52 23.94 7.99
N SER A 395 26.30 23.89 6.90
CA SER A 395 27.35 24.88 6.68
C SER A 395 26.74 26.27 6.40
N GLY A 396 27.26 27.28 7.10
CA GLY A 396 26.79 28.68 7.03
C GLY A 396 25.64 28.99 7.99
N TYR A 397 25.25 30.26 8.01
CA TYR A 397 24.23 30.80 8.92
C TYR A 397 22.99 31.31 8.17
N ASN A 398 21.84 31.30 8.85
CA ASN A 398 20.54 31.72 8.31
C ASN A 398 20.23 31.07 6.94
N ARG A 399 20.36 29.76 6.89
CA ARG A 399 20.10 28.88 5.74
C ARG A 399 18.63 28.47 5.75
N THR A 400 17.97 28.55 4.60
CA THR A 400 16.60 28.08 4.44
C THR A 400 16.59 26.57 4.21
N LEU A 401 16.03 25.82 5.16
CA LEU A 401 15.85 24.37 5.11
C LEU A 401 14.37 24.05 4.90
N ILE A 402 14.07 23.33 3.83
CA ILE A 402 12.75 22.78 3.56
C ILE A 402 12.77 21.31 3.98
N ILE A 403 11.83 20.92 4.84
CA ILE A 403 11.58 19.53 5.22
C ILE A 403 10.28 19.11 4.56
N SER A 404 10.32 17.98 3.88
CA SER A 404 9.16 17.41 3.18
C SER A 404 8.97 15.94 3.53
N LEU A 405 7.71 15.56 3.72
CA LEU A 405 7.25 14.21 4.01
C LEU A 405 5.95 14.00 3.22
N LEU A 406 6.01 13.16 2.18
CA LEU A 406 4.92 13.02 1.20
C LEU A 406 4.52 14.41 0.64
N ASN A 407 3.27 14.82 0.82
CA ASN A 407 2.76 16.13 0.41
C ASN A 407 2.87 17.21 1.50
N TYR A 408 3.37 16.87 2.69
CA TYR A 408 3.52 17.80 3.80
C TYR A 408 4.89 18.46 3.77
N THR A 409 4.94 19.79 3.68
CA THR A 409 6.20 20.54 3.61
C THR A 409 6.24 21.67 4.62
N LYS A 410 7.40 21.89 5.24
CA LYS A 410 7.67 23.02 6.12
C LYS A 410 9.03 23.63 5.85
N THR A 411 9.13 24.92 6.09
CA THR A 411 10.37 25.69 5.90
C THR A 411 10.88 26.23 7.24
N TYR A 412 12.18 26.14 7.43
CA TYR A 412 12.90 26.55 8.65
C TYR A 412 14.11 27.40 8.27
N ILE A 413 14.52 28.28 9.19
CA ILE A 413 15.80 28.98 9.12
C ILE A 413 16.76 28.32 10.12
N VAL A 414 17.89 27.82 9.64
CA VAL A 414 18.88 27.06 10.42
C VAL A 414 20.30 27.58 10.17
N GLY A 415 21.26 27.24 11.03
CA GLY A 415 22.66 27.61 10.83
C GLY A 415 23.57 26.87 11.79
N GLY A 416 24.76 26.47 11.33
CA GLY A 416 25.67 25.65 12.14
C GLY A 416 24.96 24.40 12.67
N ASN A 417 25.17 24.08 13.95
CA ASN A 417 24.39 23.06 14.65
C ASN A 417 22.97 23.61 14.94
N PHE A 418 21.94 22.85 14.61
CA PHE A 418 20.55 23.22 14.82
C PHE A 418 19.72 22.06 15.41
N SER A 419 18.62 22.43 16.06
CA SER A 419 17.59 21.52 16.54
C SER A 419 16.23 22.14 16.25
N ILE A 420 15.35 21.42 15.53
CA ILE A 420 14.03 21.91 15.13
C ILE A 420 12.97 20.82 15.34
N LYS A 421 11.74 21.22 15.62
CA LYS A 421 10.59 20.33 15.72
C LYS A 421 9.86 20.26 14.39
N PHE A 422 9.68 19.05 13.87
CA PHE A 422 8.91 18.78 12.66
C PHE A 422 7.65 17.96 13.02
N PRO A 423 6.44 18.49 12.79
CA PRO A 423 5.22 17.75 13.10
C PRO A 423 4.97 16.63 12.09
N ILE A 424 4.58 15.48 12.61
CA ILE A 424 4.24 14.27 11.87
C ILE A 424 2.75 14.28 11.55
N PRO A 425 2.34 14.16 10.27
CA PRO A 425 0.94 14.04 9.88
C PRO A 425 0.23 12.87 10.58
N TYR A 426 -1.07 13.02 10.83
CA TYR A 426 -1.90 12.04 11.55
C TYR A 426 -2.33 10.82 10.70
N ASN A 427 -2.15 10.88 9.40
CA ASN A 427 -2.63 9.88 8.44
C ASN A 427 -1.54 8.86 8.03
N LEU A 428 -0.47 8.75 8.82
CA LEU A 428 0.63 7.84 8.53
C LEU A 428 0.40 6.46 9.14
N THR A 429 0.84 5.42 8.44
CA THR A 429 0.85 4.03 8.89
C THR A 429 2.18 3.66 9.54
N ASN A 430 2.30 2.47 10.13
CA ASN A 430 3.55 1.94 10.67
C ASN A 430 4.52 1.44 9.57
N THR A 431 4.63 2.21 8.50
CA THR A 431 5.54 1.97 7.38
C THR A 431 6.66 3.00 7.43
N THR A 432 7.82 2.64 6.88
CA THR A 432 8.95 3.56 6.82
C THR A 432 8.70 4.64 5.77
N TYR A 433 8.78 5.90 6.18
CA TYR A 433 8.67 7.06 5.29
C TYR A 433 9.99 7.79 5.16
N LEU A 434 10.17 8.42 4.00
CA LEU A 434 11.35 9.21 3.68
C LEU A 434 11.08 10.69 3.98
N LEU A 435 11.87 11.27 4.88
CA LEU A 435 11.92 12.71 5.12
C LEU A 435 13.01 13.30 4.23
N ASN A 436 12.61 14.24 3.39
CA ASN A 436 13.50 14.95 2.49
C ASN A 436 13.83 16.33 3.05
N PHE A 437 15.12 16.59 3.21
CA PHE A 437 15.71 17.84 3.68
C PHE A 437 16.38 18.54 2.51
N THR A 438 15.82 19.66 2.08
CA THR A 438 16.37 20.48 1.00
C THR A 438 16.82 21.82 1.55
N VAL A 439 18.12 22.09 1.53
CA VAL A 439 18.67 23.41 1.88
C VAL A 439 18.79 24.23 0.59
N LEU A 440 18.15 25.39 0.60
CA LEU A 440 18.18 26.32 -0.53
C LEU A 440 19.55 27.02 -0.66
N PRO A 441 19.92 27.44 -1.88
CA PRO A 441 21.14 28.21 -2.08
C PRO A 441 21.11 29.56 -1.36
N LYS A 442 22.29 30.08 -0.99
CA LYS A 442 22.44 31.45 -0.45
C LYS A 442 23.83 31.99 -0.76
N GLY A 443 23.91 33.04 -1.56
CA GLY A 443 25.20 33.57 -2.02
C GLY A 443 26.01 32.48 -2.72
N TYR A 444 27.25 32.25 -2.24
CA TYR A 444 28.17 31.25 -2.81
C TYR A 444 27.96 29.82 -2.30
N LEU A 445 27.06 29.61 -1.34
CA LEU A 445 26.78 28.30 -0.75
C LEU A 445 25.72 27.56 -1.58
N SER A 446 26.10 26.40 -2.14
CA SER A 446 25.26 25.58 -3.02
C SER A 446 23.97 25.10 -2.34
N PRO A 447 22.94 24.69 -3.10
CA PRO A 447 21.88 23.87 -2.52
C PRO A 447 22.44 22.50 -2.10
N THR A 448 21.72 21.81 -1.23
CA THR A 448 21.99 20.40 -0.92
C THR A 448 20.72 19.69 -0.48
N VAL A 449 20.64 18.39 -0.74
CA VAL A 449 19.50 17.55 -0.39
C VAL A 449 19.99 16.35 0.42
N LYS A 450 19.29 16.02 1.50
CA LYS A 450 19.54 14.85 2.33
C LYS A 450 18.23 14.13 2.63
N TYR A 451 18.30 12.81 2.69
CA TYR A 451 17.17 11.96 3.03
C TYR A 451 17.47 11.22 4.32
N ILE A 452 16.48 11.12 5.20
CA ILE A 452 16.48 10.19 6.32
C ILE A 452 15.15 9.43 6.31
N VAL A 453 15.10 8.34 7.05
CA VAL A 453 13.88 7.56 7.21
C VAL A 453 13.34 7.70 8.63
N ILE A 454 12.02 7.71 8.76
CA ILE A 454 11.32 7.54 10.04
C ILE A 454 10.30 6.42 9.90
N THR A 455 10.01 5.74 11.00
CA THR A 455 8.95 4.73 11.06
C THR A 455 7.98 5.12 12.15
N PRO A 456 6.86 5.79 11.82
CA PRO A 456 5.91 6.26 12.81
C PRO A 456 5.35 5.09 13.63
N LYS A 457 5.29 5.25 14.95
CA LYS A 457 4.75 4.22 15.84
C LYS A 457 3.25 4.45 16.04
N LEU A 458 2.47 3.40 15.75
CA LEU A 458 1.07 3.28 16.13
C LEU A 458 0.96 2.29 17.31
N TYR A 459 -0.01 2.53 18.19
CA TYR A 459 -0.27 1.71 19.36
C TYR A 459 -1.50 0.82 19.17
N HIS A 460 -1.40 -0.47 19.50
CA HIS A 460 -2.56 -1.37 19.52
C HIS A 460 -3.38 -1.11 20.77
N GLU A 461 -4.62 -0.70 20.61
CA GLU A 461 -5.59 -0.70 21.70
C GLU A 461 -6.23 -2.08 21.82
N ASN A 462 -6.68 -2.43 23.01
CA ASN A 462 -7.45 -3.64 23.28
C ASN A 462 -8.90 -3.23 23.41
N LEU A 463 -9.66 -3.38 22.33
CA LEU A 463 -11.10 -3.25 22.34
C LEU A 463 -11.73 -4.58 22.77
N SER A 464 -12.71 -4.51 23.65
CA SER A 464 -13.54 -5.63 24.06
C SER A 464 -14.98 -5.16 24.14
N ALA A 465 -15.90 -5.96 23.64
CA ALA A 465 -17.33 -5.68 23.69
C ALA A 465 -18.07 -6.89 24.23
N ASN A 466 -19.13 -6.63 24.98
CA ASN A 466 -20.02 -7.61 25.58
C ASN A 466 -21.46 -7.22 25.26
N VAL A 467 -22.22 -8.23 24.87
CA VAL A 467 -23.64 -8.10 24.58
C VAL A 467 -24.39 -9.26 25.24
N THR A 468 -25.66 -9.05 25.59
CA THR A 468 -26.48 -10.16 26.08
C THR A 468 -26.68 -11.18 24.95
N SER A 469 -26.54 -12.47 25.28
CA SER A 469 -26.65 -13.56 24.30
C SER A 469 -28.03 -13.69 23.66
N LYS A 470 -29.05 -13.06 24.25
CA LYS A 470 -30.43 -13.06 23.79
C LYS A 470 -30.97 -11.64 23.75
N TRP A 471 -31.39 -11.18 22.58
CA TRP A 471 -32.06 -9.90 22.40
C TRP A 471 -33.56 -10.11 22.21
N ILE A 472 -34.37 -9.61 23.15
CA ILE A 472 -35.83 -9.75 23.16
C ILE A 472 -36.46 -8.45 22.66
N ILE A 473 -37.05 -8.46 21.45
CA ILE A 473 -37.79 -7.30 20.92
C ILE A 473 -39.18 -7.23 21.59
N PRO A 474 -39.65 -6.06 22.07
CA PRO A 474 -39.22 -4.69 21.72
C PRO A 474 -38.22 -4.02 22.68
N PHE A 475 -37.59 -4.76 23.59
CA PHE A 475 -36.65 -4.16 24.53
C PHE A 475 -35.34 -3.74 23.84
N PRO A 476 -34.71 -2.63 24.27
CA PRO A 476 -33.40 -2.23 23.77
C PRO A 476 -32.34 -3.27 24.14
N LEU A 477 -31.30 -3.37 23.30
CA LEU A 477 -30.12 -4.18 23.57
C LEU A 477 -29.03 -3.29 24.16
N GLU A 478 -28.59 -3.61 25.37
CA GLU A 478 -27.43 -2.94 25.96
C GLU A 478 -26.14 -3.59 25.44
N ILE A 479 -25.25 -2.77 24.89
CA ILE A 479 -23.93 -3.17 24.41
C ILE A 479 -22.92 -2.40 25.24
N THR A 480 -22.11 -3.13 25.99
CA THR A 480 -21.08 -2.56 26.85
C THR A 480 -19.71 -3.02 26.39
N GLY A 481 -18.67 -2.30 26.77
CA GLY A 481 -17.33 -2.77 26.48
C GLY A 481 -16.28 -1.90 27.10
N LYS A 482 -15.02 -2.26 26.81
CA LYS A 482 -13.87 -1.54 27.31
C LYS A 482 -12.80 -1.36 26.25
N ILE A 483 -12.05 -0.28 26.37
CA ILE A 483 -10.96 0.10 25.48
C ILE A 483 -9.76 0.56 26.31
N TYR A 484 -8.65 -0.15 26.17
CA TYR A 484 -7.43 0.06 26.94
C TYR A 484 -6.19 0.00 26.06
N TYR A 485 -5.15 0.72 26.45
CA TYR A 485 -3.80 0.52 25.92
C TYR A 485 -2.88 0.17 27.10
N ASN A 486 -2.16 -0.96 27.08
CA ASN A 486 -1.26 -1.38 28.17
C ASN A 486 -1.86 -1.20 29.59
N ASN A 487 -3.10 -1.66 29.80
CA ASN A 487 -3.87 -1.51 31.04
C ASN A 487 -4.23 -0.06 31.46
N THR A 488 -3.89 0.96 30.66
CA THR A 488 -4.38 2.34 30.84
C THR A 488 -5.70 2.56 30.08
N PRO A 489 -6.76 3.07 30.74
CA PRO A 489 -8.05 3.34 30.11
C PRO A 489 -7.95 4.47 29.08
N LEU A 490 -8.51 4.27 27.88
CA LEU A 490 -8.59 5.31 26.86
C LEU A 490 -9.92 6.08 26.98
N ASN A 491 -9.82 7.40 27.06
CA ASN A 491 -10.97 8.30 27.24
C ASN A 491 -11.25 9.09 25.96
N ASN A 492 -12.51 9.48 25.77
CA ASN A 492 -12.98 10.26 24.63
C ASN A 492 -12.79 9.55 23.26
N VAL A 493 -12.59 8.24 23.24
CA VAL A 493 -12.53 7.47 21.99
C VAL A 493 -13.96 7.28 21.49
N LYS A 494 -14.21 7.68 20.23
CA LYS A 494 -15.51 7.42 19.60
C LYS A 494 -15.60 5.95 19.21
N ILE A 495 -16.75 5.35 19.45
CA ILE A 495 -17.00 3.94 19.20
C ILE A 495 -18.25 3.82 18.34
N PHE A 496 -18.12 3.09 17.25
CA PHE A 496 -19.19 2.83 16.29
C PHE A 496 -19.66 1.38 16.43
N ILE A 497 -20.98 1.21 16.53
CA ILE A 497 -21.61 -0.09 16.72
C ILE A 497 -22.56 -0.31 15.55
N PHE A 498 -22.33 -1.38 14.81
CA PHE A 498 -23.09 -1.74 13.62
C PHE A 498 -23.94 -2.98 13.88
N ILE A 499 -25.25 -2.84 13.72
CA ILE A 499 -26.24 -3.92 13.84
C ILE A 499 -27.04 -3.97 12.55
N GLY A 500 -26.71 -4.91 11.66
CA GLY A 500 -27.20 -4.93 10.28
C GLY A 500 -26.91 -3.59 9.60
N ASN A 501 -27.96 -2.92 9.07
CA ASN A 501 -27.83 -1.61 8.41
C ASN A 501 -27.90 -0.40 9.37
N SER A 502 -27.89 -0.63 10.69
CA SER A 502 -27.99 0.45 11.67
C SER A 502 -26.63 0.74 12.29
N ARG A 503 -26.28 2.02 12.39
CA ARG A 503 -25.09 2.52 13.08
C ARG A 503 -25.50 3.27 14.34
N TYR A 504 -24.83 2.95 15.44
CA TYR A 504 -24.91 3.62 16.73
C TYR A 504 -23.54 4.17 17.09
N GLU A 505 -23.50 5.28 17.83
CA GLU A 505 -22.25 5.94 18.19
C GLU A 505 -22.23 6.26 19.68
N THR A 506 -21.12 5.98 20.35
CA THR A 506 -20.88 6.33 21.76
C THR A 506 -19.43 6.78 21.96
N ILE A 507 -19.10 7.26 23.15
CA ILE A 507 -17.77 7.74 23.51
C ILE A 507 -17.31 7.04 24.79
N SER A 508 -16.04 6.62 24.85
CA SER A 508 -15.46 5.99 26.03
C SER A 508 -15.24 6.97 27.18
N HIS A 509 -15.60 6.55 28.38
CA HIS A 509 -15.38 7.27 29.65
C HIS A 509 -14.69 6.32 30.64
N ASN A 510 -13.51 6.70 31.13
CA ASN A 510 -12.62 5.86 31.93
C ASN A 510 -12.32 4.49 31.28
N GLY A 511 -12.19 4.45 29.95
CA GLY A 511 -11.98 3.21 29.18
C GLY A 511 -13.22 2.33 29.05
N TYR A 512 -14.38 2.74 29.54
CA TYR A 512 -15.64 2.00 29.42
C TYR A 512 -16.58 2.70 28.45
N PHE A 513 -17.40 1.92 27.75
CA PHE A 513 -18.52 2.44 26.98
C PHE A 513 -19.77 1.59 27.19
N SER A 514 -20.93 2.23 27.10
CA SER A 514 -22.23 1.58 27.04
C SER A 514 -23.11 2.31 26.03
N ILE A 515 -23.92 1.57 25.30
CA ILE A 515 -24.97 2.11 24.45
C ILE A 515 -26.18 1.19 24.44
N GLU A 516 -27.36 1.79 24.34
CA GLU A 516 -28.61 1.07 24.12
C GLU A 516 -29.00 1.12 22.64
N ALA A 517 -28.98 -0.02 21.99
CA ALA A 517 -29.47 -0.17 20.62
C ALA A 517 -30.98 -0.47 20.62
N LYS A 518 -31.76 0.44 20.03
CA LYS A 518 -33.22 0.28 19.94
C LYS A 518 -33.59 -0.68 18.78
N PRO A 519 -34.49 -1.64 18.99
CA PRO A 519 -34.85 -2.59 17.94
C PRO A 519 -35.60 -1.91 16.81
N LYS A 520 -35.23 -2.22 15.56
CA LYS A 520 -35.98 -1.85 14.35
C LYS A 520 -36.81 -3.05 13.89
N LEU A 521 -37.99 -2.79 13.31
CA LEU A 521 -38.89 -3.82 12.77
C LEU A 521 -38.25 -4.70 11.67
N SER A 522 -37.17 -4.24 11.05
CA SER A 522 -36.41 -4.97 10.03
C SER A 522 -35.54 -6.11 10.58
N ILE A 523 -35.42 -6.26 11.90
CA ILE A 523 -34.57 -7.27 12.52
C ILE A 523 -35.37 -8.58 12.65
N ILE A 524 -34.99 -9.55 11.82
CA ILE A 524 -35.63 -10.87 11.73
C ILE A 524 -35.03 -11.79 12.81
N TYR A 525 -35.84 -12.74 13.29
CA TYR A 525 -35.42 -13.81 14.20
C TYR A 525 -34.15 -14.52 13.71
N GLY A 526 -33.17 -14.75 14.59
CA GLY A 526 -31.93 -15.46 14.25
C GLY A 526 -30.68 -14.91 14.93
N ASN A 527 -29.52 -15.53 14.63
CA ASN A 527 -28.23 -15.07 15.11
C ASN A 527 -27.82 -13.77 14.39
N GLN A 528 -27.51 -12.72 15.13
CA GLN A 528 -27.06 -11.43 14.63
C GLN A 528 -25.61 -11.19 15.04
N VAL A 529 -24.80 -10.78 14.06
CA VAL A 529 -23.43 -10.31 14.28
C VAL A 529 -23.48 -8.80 14.48
N ILE A 530 -22.85 -8.33 15.55
CA ILE A 530 -22.71 -6.93 15.89
C ILE A 530 -21.22 -6.60 15.80
N TYR A 531 -20.89 -5.62 14.94
CA TYR A 531 -19.52 -5.14 14.81
C TYR A 531 -19.34 -3.91 15.69
N VAL A 532 -18.33 -3.92 16.54
CA VAL A 532 -17.93 -2.79 17.38
C VAL A 532 -16.57 -2.31 16.91
N GLU A 533 -16.49 -1.04 16.54
CA GLU A 533 -15.33 -0.41 15.94
C GLU A 533 -14.93 0.81 16.76
N SER A 534 -13.63 0.98 17.02
CA SER A 534 -13.09 2.23 17.55
C SER A 534 -12.69 3.18 16.42
N ASP A 535 -12.97 4.47 16.60
CA ASP A 535 -12.42 5.54 15.78
C ASP A 535 -11.10 6.00 16.43
N PRO A 536 -9.93 5.59 15.89
CA PRO A 536 -8.68 5.83 16.58
C PRO A 536 -8.40 7.34 16.68
N GLN A 537 -8.26 7.85 17.91
CA GLN A 537 -7.65 9.16 18.12
C GLN A 537 -6.15 9.07 17.82
N TYR A 538 -5.73 9.69 16.72
CA TYR A 538 -4.37 10.13 16.32
C TYR A 538 -3.18 9.14 16.37
N THR A 539 -3.04 8.29 17.39
CA THR A 539 -1.86 7.44 17.65
C THR A 539 -2.17 5.94 17.77
N TYR A 540 -3.44 5.53 17.74
CA TYR A 540 -3.85 4.13 17.96
C TYR A 540 -4.31 3.45 16.65
N TYR A 541 -4.20 2.12 16.59
CA TYR A 541 -4.83 1.34 15.51
C TYR A 541 -6.35 1.35 15.67
N ARG A 542 -7.05 1.31 14.54
CA ARG A 542 -8.47 0.99 14.51
C ARG A 542 -8.64 -0.48 14.89
N GLU A 543 -9.44 -0.75 15.90
CA GLU A 543 -9.77 -2.11 16.33
C GLU A 543 -11.23 -2.43 16.04
N ILE A 544 -11.49 -3.68 15.66
CA ILE A 544 -12.83 -4.18 15.33
C ILE A 544 -13.05 -5.47 16.11
N VAL A 545 -14.15 -5.50 16.86
CA VAL A 545 -14.58 -6.67 17.63
C VAL A 545 -15.94 -7.13 17.14
N GLU A 546 -16.08 -8.43 16.95
CA GLU A 546 -17.36 -9.07 16.61
C GLU A 546 -17.99 -9.66 17.86
N VAL A 547 -19.27 -9.36 18.09
CA VAL A 547 -20.07 -9.98 19.16
C VAL A 547 -21.38 -10.51 18.60
N HIS A 548 -21.89 -11.59 19.20
CA HIS A 548 -23.06 -12.31 18.70
C HIS A 548 -24.23 -12.23 19.68
N THR A 549 -25.44 -12.10 19.14
CA THR A 549 -26.68 -12.18 19.91
C THR A 549 -27.77 -12.90 19.12
N ILE A 550 -28.63 -13.66 19.80
CA ILE A 550 -29.78 -14.32 19.18
C ILE A 550 -31.02 -13.44 19.37
N VAL A 551 -31.66 -13.06 18.26
CA VAL A 551 -32.85 -12.20 18.28
C VAL A 551 -34.12 -13.03 18.41
N TYR A 552 -34.92 -12.69 19.43
CA TYR A 552 -36.27 -13.18 19.66
C TYR A 552 -37.28 -12.07 19.37
N ASN A 553 -37.92 -12.13 18.19
CA ASN A 553 -38.91 -11.15 17.75
C ASN A 553 -40.34 -11.62 18.03
N PHE A 554 -40.87 -11.31 19.22
CA PHE A 554 -42.23 -11.69 19.63
C PHE A 554 -43.34 -10.96 18.86
N MET A 555 -43.04 -9.80 18.26
CA MET A 555 -44.03 -9.08 17.47
C MET A 555 -44.47 -9.88 16.26
N MET A 556 -43.58 -10.69 15.66
CA MET A 556 -43.94 -11.58 14.55
C MET A 556 -44.93 -12.68 14.99
N LEU A 557 -44.81 -13.20 16.21
CA LEU A 557 -45.73 -14.22 16.75
C LEU A 557 -47.14 -13.66 17.00
N ILE A 558 -47.28 -12.35 17.17
CA ILE A 558 -48.58 -11.67 17.35
C ILE A 558 -49.15 -11.21 15.99
N ILE A 559 -48.29 -10.64 15.14
CA ILE A 559 -48.69 -10.07 13.84
C ILE A 559 -49.12 -11.16 12.86
N LEU A 560 -48.40 -12.29 12.80
CA LEU A 560 -48.69 -13.38 11.85
C LEU A 560 -50.11 -13.96 12.04
N PRO A 561 -50.56 -14.34 13.26
CA PRO A 561 -51.92 -14.81 13.47
C PRO A 561 -52.98 -13.72 13.26
N LEU A 562 -52.69 -12.43 13.52
CA LEU A 562 -53.62 -11.34 13.22
C LEU A 562 -53.83 -11.15 11.72
N ILE A 563 -52.75 -11.19 10.91
CA ILE A 563 -52.83 -11.15 9.45
C ILE A 563 -53.62 -12.36 8.93
N LEU A 564 -53.35 -13.55 9.45
CA LEU A 564 -54.07 -14.76 9.07
C LEU A 564 -55.56 -14.67 9.43
N LEU A 565 -55.89 -14.18 10.63
CA LEU A 565 -57.27 -13.97 11.07
C LEU A 565 -58.00 -13.00 10.14
N PHE A 566 -57.33 -11.91 9.73
CA PHE A 566 -57.85 -10.93 8.79
C PHE A 566 -58.11 -11.56 7.41
N ILE A 567 -57.19 -12.39 6.91
CA ILE A 567 -57.35 -13.14 5.65
C ILE A 567 -58.54 -14.11 5.75
N ILE A 568 -58.66 -14.86 6.85
CA ILE A 568 -59.78 -15.79 7.08
C ILE A 568 -61.13 -15.04 7.10
N ILE A 569 -61.19 -13.89 7.78
CA ILE A 569 -62.39 -13.04 7.83
C ILE A 569 -62.77 -12.56 6.42
N LEU A 570 -61.78 -12.11 5.63
CA LEU A 570 -61.97 -11.69 4.24
C LEU A 570 -62.50 -12.83 3.36
N LEU A 571 -61.88 -14.01 3.43
CA LEU A 571 -62.30 -15.19 2.66
C LEU A 571 -63.72 -15.64 3.03
N ARG A 572 -64.09 -15.55 4.32
CA ARG A 572 -65.43 -15.92 4.79
C ARG A 572 -66.52 -14.93 4.34
N LYS A 573 -66.20 -13.63 4.28
CA LYS A 573 -67.10 -12.62 3.67
C LYS A 573 -67.32 -12.90 2.19
N ARG A 574 -66.29 -13.28 1.44
CA ARG A 574 -66.38 -13.68 0.02
C ARG A 574 -67.27 -14.91 -0.19
N SER A 575 -67.12 -15.92 0.66
CA SER A 575 -67.96 -17.14 0.65
C SER A 575 -69.45 -16.84 0.88
N LYS A 576 -69.78 -15.97 1.84
CA LYS A 576 -71.18 -15.53 2.07
C LYS A 576 -71.74 -14.75 0.90
N ALA A 577 -70.96 -13.87 0.28
CA ALA A 577 -71.37 -13.12 -0.91
C ALA A 577 -71.66 -14.05 -2.11
N ASN A 578 -70.88 -15.11 -2.29
CA ASN A 578 -71.10 -16.10 -3.34
C ASN A 578 -72.32 -17.00 -3.07
N LYS A 579 -72.60 -17.37 -1.80
CA LYS A 579 -73.85 -18.08 -1.44
C LYS A 579 -75.11 -17.23 -1.67
N LEU A 580 -75.05 -15.92 -1.42
CA LEU A 580 -76.17 -15.01 -1.71
C LEU A 580 -76.44 -14.85 -3.21
N LYS A 581 -75.40 -14.86 -4.06
CA LYS A 581 -75.57 -14.90 -5.52
C LYS A 581 -76.24 -16.19 -6.02
N HIS A 582 -75.90 -17.34 -5.42
CA HIS A 582 -76.54 -18.61 -5.77
C HIS A 582 -77.99 -18.73 -5.29
N PHE A 583 -78.34 -18.10 -4.16
CA PHE A 583 -79.74 -18.05 -3.69
C PHE A 583 -80.61 -17.14 -4.59
N LYS A 584 -80.10 -15.97 -5.02
CA LYS A 584 -80.83 -15.10 -5.97
C LYS A 584 -81.07 -15.72 -7.35
N LEU A 585 -80.26 -16.69 -7.77
CA LEU A 585 -80.45 -17.43 -9.03
C LEU A 585 -81.47 -18.58 -8.93
N LYS A 586 -81.86 -19.00 -7.71
CA LYS A 586 -82.89 -20.03 -7.49
C LYS A 586 -84.32 -19.48 -7.26
N GLU A 587 -84.45 -18.17 -7.04
CA GLU A 587 -85.74 -17.49 -6.79
C GLU A 587 -86.16 -16.58 -7.98
N ILE A 588 -86.09 -17.10 -9.21
CA ILE A 588 -86.81 -16.50 -10.34
C ILE A 588 -88.03 -17.38 -10.61
N PRO A 589 -89.25 -16.99 -10.20
CA PRO A 589 -90.47 -17.66 -10.60
C PRO A 589 -90.80 -17.31 -12.06
N ILE A 590 -90.98 -18.34 -12.90
CA ILE A 590 -91.51 -18.19 -14.26
C ILE A 590 -93.04 -18.28 -14.19
N GLN A 591 -93.72 -17.13 -14.21
CA GLN A 591 -95.11 -16.93 -14.67
C GLN A 591 -95.24 -15.44 -15.04
N GLY A 592 -95.64 -15.03 -16.23
CA GLY A 592 -96.05 -15.77 -17.42
C GLY A 592 -96.23 -14.82 -18.61
N VAL A 593 -96.46 -15.39 -19.79
CA VAL A 593 -96.98 -14.68 -20.95
C VAL A 593 -98.32 -15.32 -21.27
N LYS A 594 -99.41 -14.63 -20.95
CA LYS A 594 -100.67 -14.75 -21.67
C LYS A 594 -100.48 -14.00 -22.99
N ASN A 595 -100.80 -14.64 -24.11
CA ASN A 595 -101.30 -13.96 -25.29
C ASN A 595 -102.51 -14.76 -25.79
N GLU A 596 -103.61 -14.03 -25.99
CA GLU A 596 -104.84 -14.52 -26.61
C GLU A 596 -104.60 -14.76 -28.12
N LYS A 597 -104.76 -16.00 -28.57
CA LYS A 597 -105.76 -16.44 -29.54
C LYS A 597 -105.68 -17.95 -29.76
#